data_AF-A0A519H396-F1
#
_entry.id   AF-A0A519H396-F1
#
_cell.length_a   1.000
_cell.length_b   1.000
_cell.length_c   1.000
_cell.angle_alpha   90.00
_cell.angle_beta   90.00
_cell.angle_gamma   90.00
#
_symmetry.space_group_name_H-M   'P 1'
#
loop_
_entity.id
_entity.type
_entity.pdbx_description
1 polymer ?
#
loop_
_entity_poly.entity_id
_entity_poly.type
_entity_poly.pdbx_seq_one_letter_code
_entity_poly.pdbx_strand_id
1 'polypeptide(L)'
;HQRVGGGQALAAALFAVVTAIIFALAPRLTIGVGWAIVAAAASLALFGTILGLDDGVVALSPFAAIPTPTPDGVDVNGLAWLVVAVVAGAAASIALMFRRELAAGG
;
A
#
# COMPACT_ATOMS: atom_id res chain seq x y z
N HIS A 1 4.24 46.64 19.13
CA HIS A 1 3.42 45.78 18.25
C HIS A 1 4.22 44.92 17.23
N GLN A 2 5.49 45.22 16.90
CA GLN A 2 6.24 44.47 15.86
C GLN A 2 6.76 43.07 16.22
N ARG A 3 6.85 42.67 17.50
CA ARG A 3 7.44 41.37 17.89
C ARG A 3 6.49 40.17 17.76
N VAL A 4 5.18 40.42 17.79
CA VAL A 4 4.14 39.37 17.70
C VAL A 4 4.06 38.80 16.28
N GLY A 5 4.14 39.65 15.25
CA GLY A 5 4.07 39.23 13.85
C GLY A 5 5.25 38.37 13.40
N GLY A 6 6.47 38.64 13.91
CA GLY A 6 7.64 37.81 13.62
C GLY A 6 7.55 36.40 14.23
N GLY A 7 7.03 36.29 15.46
CA GLY A 7 6.77 34.99 16.10
C GLY A 7 5.67 34.18 15.40
N GLN A 8 4.60 34.85 14.95
CA GLN A 8 3.53 34.21 14.18
C GLN A 8 4.00 33.74 12.80
N ALA A 9 4.80 34.54 12.10
CA ALA A 9 5.37 34.15 10.82
C ALA A 9 6.30 32.93 10.96
N LEU A 10 7.10 32.88 12.03
CA LEU A 10 7.97 31.74 12.32
C LEU A 10 7.17 30.48 12.67
N ALA A 11 6.11 30.62 13.48
CA ALA A 11 5.20 29.51 13.80
C ALA A 11 4.47 28.98 12.55
N ALA A 12 3.99 29.88 11.69
CA ALA A 12 3.36 29.52 10.43
C ALA A 12 4.33 28.82 9.48
N ALA A 13 5.57 29.30 9.38
CA ALA A 13 6.62 28.66 8.60
C ALA A 13 6.95 27.26 9.12
N LEU A 14 7.04 27.07 10.45
CA LEU A 14 7.25 25.76 11.06
C LEU A 14 6.12 24.79 10.70
N PHE A 15 4.87 25.24 10.80
CA PHE A 15 3.71 24.42 10.44
C PHE A 15 3.71 24.04 8.95
N ALA A 16 4.05 24.98 8.08
CA ALA A 16 4.19 24.74 6.65
C ALA A 16 5.30 23.72 6.33
N VAL A 17 6.45 23.83 6.97
CA VAL A 17 7.57 22.89 6.79
C VAL A 17 7.20 21.48 7.27
N VAL A 18 6.59 21.35 8.45
CA VAL A 18 6.15 20.04 8.97
C VAL A 18 5.11 19.42 8.04
N THR A 19 4.14 20.21 7.57
CA THR A 19 3.12 19.75 6.62
C THR A 19 3.77 19.31 5.31
N ALA A 20 4.70 20.09 4.76
CA ALA A 20 5.43 19.75 3.54
C ALA A 20 6.24 18.45 3.69
N ILE A 21 6.89 18.24 4.85
CA ILE A 21 7.60 16.99 5.16
C ILE A 21 6.62 15.82 5.16
N ILE A 22 5.49 15.92 5.85
CA ILE A 22 4.48 14.85 5.90
C ILE A 22 3.99 14.50 4.49
N PHE A 23 3.64 15.51 3.69
CA PHE A 23 3.21 15.31 2.30
C PHE A 23 4.30 14.79 1.37
N ALA A 24 5.58 15.08 1.64
CA ALA A 24 6.69 14.56 0.85
C ALA A 24 7.08 13.14 1.25
N LEU A 25 6.99 12.79 2.54
CA LEU A 25 7.33 11.48 3.07
C LEU A 25 6.24 10.44 2.80
N ALA A 26 4.96 10.81 2.92
CA ALA A 26 3.86 9.86 2.71
C ALA A 26 3.91 9.19 1.32
N PRO A 27 4.08 9.90 0.19
CA PRO A 27 4.22 9.29 -1.13
C PRO A 27 5.52 8.50 -1.29
N ARG A 28 6.63 9.00 -0.72
CA ARG A 28 7.93 8.31 -0.79
C ARG A 28 7.93 6.99 -0.04
N LEU A 29 7.26 6.92 1.10
CA LEU A 29 7.03 5.70 1.85
C LEU A 29 6.18 4.72 1.05
N THR A 30 5.11 5.18 0.40
CA THR A 30 4.27 4.31 -0.45
C THR A 30 5.08 3.66 -1.59
N ILE A 31 6.00 4.42 -2.20
CA ILE A 31 6.88 3.88 -3.25
C ILE A 31 7.77 2.77 -2.69
N GLY A 32 8.48 3.04 -1.58
CA GLY A 32 9.38 2.05 -0.98
C GLY A 32 8.64 0.81 -0.48
N VAL A 33 7.52 1.00 0.21
CA VAL A 33 6.67 -0.09 0.73
C VAL A 33 6.06 -0.90 -0.41
N GLY A 34 5.55 -0.26 -1.46
CA GLY A 34 5.00 -0.94 -2.63
C GLY A 34 6.04 -1.83 -3.31
N TRP A 35 7.24 -1.31 -3.55
CA TRP A 35 8.33 -2.09 -4.15
C TRP A 35 8.82 -3.22 -3.24
N ALA A 36 8.86 -3.01 -1.92
CA ALA A 36 9.22 -4.06 -0.96
C ALA A 36 8.19 -5.20 -0.97
N ILE A 37 6.89 -4.89 -1.02
CA ILE A 37 5.82 -5.89 -1.13
C ILE A 37 5.96 -6.67 -2.44
N VAL A 38 6.19 -6.00 -3.57
CA VAL A 38 6.41 -6.64 -4.87
C VAL A 38 7.61 -7.57 -4.83
N ALA A 39 8.75 -7.10 -4.32
CA ALA A 39 9.96 -7.90 -4.22
C ALA A 39 9.78 -9.13 -3.31
N ALA A 40 9.11 -8.97 -2.17
CA ALA A 40 8.80 -10.06 -1.25
C ALA A 40 7.87 -11.10 -1.89
N ALA A 41 6.78 -10.66 -2.53
CA ALA A 41 5.86 -11.52 -3.25
C ALA A 41 6.55 -12.29 -4.38
N ALA A 42 7.38 -11.61 -5.18
CA ALA A 42 8.13 -12.24 -6.27
C ALA A 42 9.14 -13.26 -5.73
N SER A 43 9.85 -12.91 -4.65
CA SER A 43 10.79 -13.82 -3.98
C SER A 43 10.08 -15.05 -3.44
N LEU A 44 8.91 -14.89 -2.83
CA LEU A 44 8.13 -16.00 -2.30
C LEU A 44 7.65 -16.93 -3.42
N ALA A 45 7.20 -16.39 -4.56
CA ALA A 45 6.80 -17.19 -5.71
C ALA A 45 7.98 -17.93 -6.36
N LEU A 46 9.14 -17.27 -6.49
CA LEU A 46 10.29 -17.83 -7.19
C LEU A 46 11.09 -18.82 -6.33
N PHE A 47 11.26 -18.51 -5.05
CA PHE A 47 12.12 -19.26 -4.14
C PHE A 47 11.34 -20.12 -3.16
N GLY A 48 10.05 -19.88 -2.93
CA GLY A 48 9.29 -20.59 -1.90
C GLY A 48 9.29 -22.10 -2.09
N THR A 49 9.03 -22.55 -3.32
CA THR A 49 9.11 -23.98 -3.70
C THR A 49 10.53 -24.52 -3.64
N ILE A 50 11.55 -23.75 -4.05
CA ILE A 50 12.97 -24.15 -3.98
C ILE A 50 13.43 -24.33 -2.53
N LEU A 51 12.93 -23.49 -1.63
CA LEU A 51 13.20 -23.53 -0.19
C LEU A 51 12.35 -24.58 0.54
N GLY A 52 11.47 -25.30 -0.17
CA GLY A 52 10.60 -26.33 0.42
C GLY A 52 9.51 -25.78 1.34
N LEU A 53 9.05 -24.55 1.11
CA LEU A 53 7.89 -23.99 1.81
C LEU A 53 6.62 -24.72 1.40
N ASP A 54 5.66 -24.78 2.32
CA ASP A 54 4.32 -25.32 2.07
C ASP A 54 3.62 -24.54 0.95
N ASP A 55 2.90 -25.25 0.08
CA ASP A 55 2.15 -24.69 -1.05
C ASP A 55 1.16 -23.60 -0.62
N GLY A 56 0.57 -23.72 0.58
CA GLY A 56 -0.31 -22.69 1.13
C GLY A 56 0.41 -21.37 1.41
N VAL A 57 1.69 -21.42 1.77
CA VAL A 57 2.52 -20.24 2.00
C VAL A 57 2.94 -19.61 0.67
N VAL A 58 3.33 -20.43 -0.31
CA VAL A 58 3.68 -19.95 -1.65
C VAL A 58 2.47 -19.34 -2.36
N ALA A 59 1.30 -19.95 -2.22
CA ALA A 59 0.03 -19.49 -2.80
C ALA A 59 -0.45 -18.14 -2.24
N LEU A 60 0.08 -17.68 -1.11
CA LEU A 60 -0.16 -16.34 -0.59
C LEU A 60 0.48 -15.25 -1.46
N SER A 61 1.47 -15.61 -2.29
CA SER A 61 2.03 -14.68 -3.26
C SER A 61 1.01 -14.40 -4.37
N PRO A 62 0.73 -13.12 -4.68
CA PRO A 62 -0.14 -12.76 -5.81
C PRO A 62 0.41 -13.26 -7.16
N PHE A 63 1.73 -13.48 -7.27
CA PHE A 63 2.33 -14.03 -8.48
C PHE A 63 2.15 -15.54 -8.62
N ALA A 64 1.98 -16.26 -7.51
CA ALA A 64 1.71 -17.69 -7.51
C ALA A 64 0.21 -18.00 -7.68
N ALA A 65 -0.66 -17.04 -7.36
CA ALA A 65 -2.11 -17.17 -7.43
C ALA A 65 -2.72 -16.92 -8.84
N ILE A 66 -1.88 -16.73 -9.86
CA ILE A 66 -2.32 -16.46 -11.24
C ILE A 66 -2.99 -17.73 -11.81
N PRO A 67 -4.17 -17.62 -12.45
CA PRO A 67 -4.83 -18.77 -13.04
C PRO A 67 -3.95 -19.46 -14.09
N THR A 68 -3.82 -20.78 -13.98
CA THR A 68 -3.01 -21.58 -14.92
C THR A 68 -3.88 -22.56 -15.69
N PRO A 69 -3.59 -22.79 -16.98
CA PRO A 69 -4.24 -23.86 -17.74
C PRO A 69 -3.85 -25.23 -17.19
N THR A 70 -4.83 -26.10 -17.01
CA THR A 70 -4.69 -27.49 -16.59
C THR A 70 -5.33 -28.42 -17.63
N PRO A 71 -5.03 -29.73 -17.63
CA PRO A 71 -5.63 -30.69 -18.57
C PRO A 71 -7.17 -30.72 -18.54
N ASP A 72 -7.76 -30.44 -17.37
CA ASP A 72 -9.21 -30.52 -17.13
C ASP A 72 -9.92 -29.15 -17.14
N GLY A 73 -9.19 -28.05 -17.36
CA GLY A 73 -9.74 -26.69 -17.34
C GLY A 73 -8.76 -25.61 -16.86
N VAL A 74 -9.27 -24.53 -16.27
CA VAL A 74 -8.43 -23.47 -15.67
C VAL A 74 -8.49 -23.62 -14.16
N ASP A 75 -7.34 -23.72 -13.50
CA ASP A 75 -7.28 -23.64 -12.05
C ASP A 75 -7.37 -22.17 -11.61
N VAL A 76 -8.46 -21.84 -10.92
CA VAL A 76 -8.79 -20.49 -10.44
C VAL A 76 -8.68 -20.35 -8.92
N ASN A 77 -8.09 -21.32 -8.23
CA ASN A 77 -8.04 -21.36 -6.76
C ASN A 77 -7.45 -20.07 -6.15
N GLY A 78 -6.45 -19.47 -6.80
CA GLY A 78 -5.87 -18.18 -6.40
C GLY A 78 -6.72 -16.93 -6.70
N LEU A 79 -7.73 -17.03 -7.56
CA LEU A 79 -8.47 -15.86 -8.05
C LEU A 79 -9.41 -15.27 -6.98
N ALA A 80 -10.03 -16.12 -6.16
CA ALA A 80 -11.04 -15.70 -5.19
C ALA A 80 -10.48 -14.73 -4.16
N TRP A 81 -9.32 -15.04 -3.58
CA TRP A 81 -8.70 -14.17 -2.58
C TRP A 81 -8.11 -12.90 -3.20
N LEU A 82 -7.61 -12.97 -4.44
CA LEU A 82 -7.14 -11.79 -5.18
C LEU A 82 -8.28 -10.79 -5.40
N VAL A 83 -9.47 -11.26 -5.78
CA VAL A 83 -10.66 -10.40 -5.92
C VAL A 83 -11.01 -9.75 -4.58
N VAL A 84 -11.01 -10.51 -3.48
CA VAL A 84 -11.27 -9.97 -2.13
C VAL A 84 -10.23 -8.90 -1.76
N ALA A 85 -8.94 -9.15 -2.01
CA ALA A 85 -7.87 -8.20 -1.72
C ALA A 85 -8.02 -6.90 -2.52
N VAL A 86 -8.38 -6.99 -3.81
CA VAL A 86 -8.64 -5.82 -4.67
C VAL A 86 -9.83 -5.02 -4.16
N VAL A 87 -10.95 -5.68 -3.87
CA VAL A 87 -12.16 -5.01 -3.37
C VAL A 87 -11.91 -4.34 -2.02
N ALA A 88 -11.23 -5.03 -1.10
CA ALA A 88 -10.88 -4.49 0.21
C ALA A 88 -9.92 -3.29 0.09
N GLY A 89 -8.89 -3.40 -0.76
CA GLY A 89 -7.94 -2.31 -1.02
C GLY A 89 -8.60 -1.08 -1.65
N ALA A 90 -9.51 -1.28 -2.60
CA ALA A 90 -10.29 -0.21 -3.21
C ALA A 90 -11.20 0.48 -2.18
N ALA A 91 -11.95 -0.30 -1.40
CA ALA A 91 -12.82 0.21 -0.34
C ALA A 91 -12.04 0.99 0.72
N ALA A 92 -10.89 0.47 1.17
CA ALA A 92 -10.01 1.15 2.13
C ALA A 92 -9.47 2.47 1.56
N SER A 93 -9.08 2.50 0.29
CA SER A 93 -8.59 3.70 -0.39
C SER A 93 -9.68 4.78 -0.45
N ILE A 94 -10.90 4.40 -0.85
CA ILE A 94 -12.06 5.31 -0.90
C ILE A 94 -12.39 5.83 0.50
N ALA A 95 -12.44 4.96 1.51
CA ALA A 95 -12.71 5.35 2.90
C ALA A 95 -11.66 6.33 3.44
N LEU A 96 -10.38 6.12 3.12
CA LEU A 96 -9.33 7.07 3.50
C LEU A 96 -9.50 8.43 2.81
N MET A 97 -9.90 8.47 1.54
CA MET A 97 -10.18 9.72 0.82
C MET A 97 -11.31 10.49 1.51
N PHE A 98 -12.45 9.84 1.78
CA PHE A 98 -13.56 10.48 2.47
C PHE A 98 -13.19 10.98 3.87
N ARG A 99 -12.39 10.23 4.63
CA ARG A 99 -11.92 10.70 5.95
C ARG A 99 -11.05 11.95 5.86
N ARG A 100 -10.24 12.10 4.80
CA ARG A 100 -9.42 13.29 4.59
C ARG A 100 -10.28 14.51 4.24
N GLU A 101 -11.31 14.32 3.43
CA GLU A 101 -12.26 15.39 3.07
C GLU A 101 -13.02 15.90 4.30
N LEU A 102 -13.48 15.01 5.17
CA LEU A 102 -14.19 15.37 6.41
C LEU A 102 -13.28 16.06 7.45
N ALA A 103 -12.00 15.72 7.48
CA ALA A 103 -11.03 16.32 8.40
C ALA A 103 -10.48 17.68 7.93
N ALA A 104 -10.59 17.99 6.64
CA ALA A 104 -10.08 19.24 6.05
C ALA A 104 -11.15 20.35 5.95
N GLY A 105 -12.43 20.03 6.16
CA GLY A 105 -13.57 20.94 5.95
C GLY A 105 -14.42 21.28 7.18
N GLY A 106 -13.98 20.94 8.40
CA GLY A 106 -14.63 21.29 9.67
C GLY A 106 -13.71 22.09 10.58
#